data_AF-A0A2E6G9W2-F1
#
_entry.id   AF-A0A2E6G9W2-F1
#
_cell.length_a   1.000
_cell.length_b   1.000
_cell.length_c   1.000
_cell.angle_alpha   90.00
_cell.angle_beta   90.00
_cell.angle_gamma   90.00
#
_symmetry.space_group_name_H-M   'P 1'
#
loop_
_entity.id
_entity.type
_entity.pdbx_description
1 polymer ?
#
loop_
_entity_poly.entity_id
_entity_poly.type
_entity_poly.pdbx_seq_one_letter_code
_entity_poly.pdbx_strand_id
1 'polypeptide(L)'
;MVLGTAIALSPKLIIAMSAEEALRDYHEAIERVEANSDAFSIQLSELYMGLGRALMNDENYPDAQRALKRGMQIERVNFGIQSISQTPYLFLLADLDTMAGDAESAQKAMDSIYLLGKHNYGASDPRIIETLDKILNWQVAHYRANPGRGSLNYIVAADIVSQRMSRLMKESVPMEDPKTPVYYQKLAAVQYLVATHVDQYGLPTEATFEITTNSSAQTTTRSAAGLTYYRRGKAALISRVESLSNQPGSDLISQVNAIAQLADWYLVFGQSHAAIKAYGLAFETLLHEGVSEDVKSLFFSKPQKIEFNLPENNQDQPRKVLEVSALITKRGRARDIQFIDPPKDLSEEEMRSIRRSIQKSRYRPRLNEGNPEESPHKIFLARSVVDN
;
A
#
# COMPACT_ATOMS: atom_id res chain seq x y z
N MET A 1 16.30 17.09 24.81
CA MET A 1 17.79 17.08 24.86
C MET A 1 18.15 15.83 25.64
N VAL A 2 18.58 14.72 25.03
CA VAL A 2 19.73 14.55 24.14
C VAL A 2 19.34 13.66 22.96
N LEU A 3 19.80 14.05 21.77
CA LEU A 3 19.68 13.33 20.50
C LEU A 3 20.44 11.99 20.59
N GLY A 4 19.75 10.88 20.39
CA GLY A 4 20.36 9.58 20.15
C GLY A 4 20.88 9.51 18.72
N THR A 5 22.18 9.73 18.55
CA THR A 5 22.91 9.59 17.29
C THR A 5 22.79 8.18 16.76
N ALA A 6 22.06 8.02 15.64
CA ALA A 6 22.16 6.84 14.79
C ALA A 6 23.58 6.82 14.20
N ILE A 7 24.41 5.88 14.66
CA ILE A 7 25.65 5.55 13.99
C ILE A 7 25.25 4.81 12.71
N ALA A 8 25.26 5.53 11.59
CA ALA A 8 25.19 4.94 10.27
C ALA A 8 26.45 4.10 10.04
N LEU A 9 26.34 2.79 10.25
CA LEU A 9 27.38 1.83 9.85
C LEU A 9 27.24 1.58 8.35
N SER A 10 28.32 1.86 7.63
CA SER A 10 28.47 1.71 6.19
C SER A 10 28.15 0.29 5.68
N PRO A 11 27.59 0.14 4.46
CA PRO A 11 27.04 -1.12 3.93
C PRO A 11 28.06 -2.20 3.54
N LYS A 12 29.32 -2.09 3.99
CA LYS A 12 30.40 -3.06 3.72
C LYS A 12 30.79 -3.93 4.93
N LEU A 13 30.06 -3.83 6.05
CA LEU A 13 30.32 -4.62 7.25
C LEU A 13 29.15 -5.53 7.65
N ILE A 14 28.34 -5.98 6.67
CA ILE A 14 27.55 -7.21 6.81
C ILE A 14 28.39 -8.31 6.15
N ILE A 15 29.38 -8.80 6.89
CA ILE A 15 29.84 -10.16 6.65
C ILE A 15 28.64 -11.01 7.06
N ALA A 16 28.05 -11.71 6.10
CA ALA A 16 26.96 -12.63 6.35
C ALA A 16 27.40 -13.63 7.41
N MET A 17 26.84 -13.54 8.62
CA MET A 17 26.72 -14.73 9.46
C MET A 17 26.01 -15.78 8.62
N SER A 18 26.51 -17.01 8.59
CA SER A 18 25.73 -18.08 7.98
C SER A 18 24.41 -18.23 8.76
N ALA A 19 23.34 -18.67 8.11
CA ALA A 19 22.07 -18.91 8.80
C ALA A 19 22.26 -19.83 10.02
N GLU A 20 23.14 -20.82 9.89
CA GLU A 20 23.56 -21.73 10.96
C GLU A 20 24.23 -21.01 12.15
N GLU A 21 25.12 -20.05 11.89
CA GLU A 21 25.77 -19.25 12.95
C GLU A 21 24.74 -18.40 13.70
N ALA A 22 23.81 -17.77 13.00
CA ALA A 22 22.75 -16.98 13.63
C ALA A 22 21.83 -17.85 14.50
N LEU A 23 21.45 -19.04 14.02
CA LEU A 23 20.63 -19.99 14.78
C LEU A 23 21.36 -20.47 16.03
N ARG A 24 22.65 -20.85 15.91
CA ARG A 24 23.47 -21.26 17.06
C ARG A 24 23.55 -20.15 18.11
N ASP A 25 23.83 -18.92 17.70
CA ASP A 25 23.98 -17.78 18.61
C ASP A 25 22.68 -17.50 19.39
N TYR A 26 21.50 -17.62 18.74
CA TYR A 26 20.22 -17.49 19.44
C TYR A 26 19.98 -18.63 20.43
N HIS A 27 20.30 -19.88 20.07
CA HIS A 27 20.17 -21.01 21.00
C HIS A 27 21.07 -20.84 22.23
N GLU A 28 22.34 -20.51 22.05
CA GLU A 28 23.28 -20.26 23.16
C GLU A 28 22.86 -19.06 24.02
N ALA A 29 22.29 -18.02 23.43
CA ALA A 29 21.76 -16.88 24.17
C ALA A 29 20.54 -17.27 25.02
N ILE A 30 19.61 -18.05 24.47
CA ILE A 30 18.42 -18.54 25.18
C ILE A 30 18.84 -19.44 26.35
N GLU A 31 19.71 -20.43 26.11
CA GLU A 31 20.19 -21.34 27.15
C GLU A 31 20.87 -20.58 28.30
N ARG A 32 21.69 -19.57 28.00
CA ARG A 32 22.31 -18.72 29.03
C ARG A 32 21.28 -17.96 29.85
N VAL A 33 20.23 -17.43 29.23
CA VAL A 33 19.20 -16.69 29.96
C VAL A 33 18.32 -17.65 30.77
N GLU A 34 17.93 -18.80 30.22
CA GLU A 34 17.15 -19.84 30.94
C GLU A 34 17.92 -20.42 32.13
N ALA A 35 19.24 -20.56 32.04
CA ALA A 35 20.08 -21.03 33.15
C ALA A 35 20.23 -20.02 34.31
N ASN A 36 20.09 -18.72 34.02
CA ASN A 36 20.43 -17.65 34.96
C ASN A 36 19.24 -16.77 35.38
N SER A 37 18.03 -17.02 34.86
CA SER A 37 16.85 -16.17 35.11
C SER A 37 15.55 -16.98 35.18
N ASP A 38 14.45 -16.30 35.55
CA ASP A 38 13.12 -16.91 35.57
C ASP A 38 12.67 -17.38 34.17
N ALA A 39 11.88 -18.45 34.12
CA ALA A 39 11.38 -19.06 32.88
C ALA A 39 10.53 -18.12 32.00
N PHE A 40 10.11 -16.98 32.53
CA PHE A 40 9.38 -15.92 31.83
C PHE A 40 10.14 -14.58 31.84
N SER A 41 11.47 -14.61 31.93
CA SER A 41 12.30 -13.42 31.75
C SER A 41 11.94 -12.68 30.44
N ILE A 42 11.69 -11.37 30.52
CA ILE A 42 11.33 -10.54 29.36
C ILE A 42 12.39 -10.62 28.25
N GLN A 43 13.67 -10.79 28.62
CA GLN A 43 14.77 -10.95 27.66
C GLN A 43 14.57 -12.18 26.75
N LEU A 44 14.00 -13.28 27.27
CA LEU A 44 13.71 -14.47 26.48
C LEU A 44 12.69 -14.18 25.39
N SER A 45 11.74 -13.27 25.64
CA SER A 45 10.74 -12.85 24.66
C SER A 45 11.41 -12.40 23.36
N GLU A 46 12.32 -11.42 23.45
CA GLU A 46 13.04 -10.87 22.31
C GLU A 46 13.96 -11.89 21.63
N LEU A 47 14.64 -12.74 22.42
CA LEU A 47 15.49 -13.81 21.89
C LEU A 47 14.69 -14.82 21.07
N TYR A 48 13.54 -15.26 21.57
CA TYR A 48 12.65 -16.15 20.83
C TYR A 48 12.05 -15.50 19.58
N MET A 49 11.83 -14.18 19.59
CA MET A 49 11.42 -13.45 18.39
C MET A 49 12.53 -13.43 17.33
N GLY A 50 13.77 -13.21 17.74
CA GLY A 50 14.95 -13.26 16.89
C GLY A 50 15.15 -14.65 16.28
N LEU A 51 15.10 -15.69 17.11
CA LEU A 51 15.16 -17.10 16.69
C LEU A 51 14.05 -17.42 15.69
N GLY A 52 12.81 -17.01 15.96
CA GLY A 52 11.67 -17.22 15.06
C GLY A 52 11.91 -16.63 13.66
N ARG A 53 12.44 -15.41 13.57
CA ARG A 53 12.80 -14.80 12.28
C ARG A 53 13.93 -15.53 11.56
N ALA A 54 14.97 -15.96 12.31
CA ALA A 54 16.07 -16.71 11.72
C ALA A 54 15.58 -18.04 11.12
N LEU A 55 14.72 -18.76 11.85
CA LEU A 55 14.10 -20.00 11.39
C LEU A 55 13.13 -19.79 10.21
N MET A 56 12.42 -18.66 10.14
CA MET A 56 11.61 -18.30 8.96
C MET A 56 12.47 -18.14 7.71
N ASN A 57 13.62 -17.47 7.83
CA ASN A 57 14.55 -17.28 6.72
C ASN A 57 15.22 -18.59 6.27
N ASP A 58 15.33 -19.56 7.18
CA ASP A 58 15.81 -20.92 6.93
C ASP A 58 14.69 -21.87 6.44
N GLU A 59 13.49 -21.35 6.22
CA GLU A 59 12.29 -22.11 5.82
C GLU A 59 11.87 -23.22 6.81
N ASN A 60 12.40 -23.22 8.03
CA ASN A 60 12.00 -24.11 9.12
C ASN A 60 10.75 -23.55 9.84
N TYR A 61 9.62 -23.55 9.13
CA TYR A 61 8.35 -23.00 9.62
C TYR A 61 7.85 -23.64 10.92
N PRO A 62 7.93 -24.97 11.13
CA PRO A 62 7.45 -25.58 12.38
C PRO A 62 8.20 -25.09 13.62
N ASP A 63 9.52 -24.93 13.52
CA ASP A 63 10.36 -24.52 14.65
C ASP A 63 10.25 -23.00 14.86
N ALA A 64 10.18 -22.23 13.78
CA ALA A 64 9.89 -20.80 13.83
C ALA A 64 8.57 -20.52 14.57
N GLN A 65 7.51 -21.27 14.24
CA GLN A 65 6.22 -21.11 14.89
C GLN A 65 6.29 -21.41 16.40
N ARG A 66 7.05 -22.44 16.81
CA ARG A 66 7.25 -22.77 18.24
C ARG A 66 8.01 -21.66 18.96
N ALA A 67 9.08 -21.14 18.37
CA ALA A 67 9.85 -20.02 18.93
C ALA A 67 8.98 -18.77 19.10
N LEU A 68 8.26 -18.36 18.04
CA LEU A 68 7.38 -17.18 18.09
C LEU A 68 6.26 -17.33 19.14
N LYS A 69 5.61 -18.50 19.21
CA LYS A 69 4.58 -18.77 20.23
C LYS A 69 5.16 -18.77 21.64
N ARG A 70 6.39 -19.24 21.84
CA ARG A 70 7.08 -19.22 23.14
C ARG A 70 7.38 -17.80 23.58
N GLY A 71 7.96 -16.96 22.72
CA GLY A 71 8.17 -15.53 23.00
C GLY A 71 6.86 -14.80 23.31
N MET A 72 5.83 -14.99 22.49
CA MET A 72 4.51 -14.40 22.73
C MET A 72 3.87 -14.87 24.06
N GLN A 73 4.11 -16.11 24.49
CA GLN A 73 3.62 -16.58 25.78
C GLN A 73 4.30 -15.86 26.95
N ILE A 74 5.59 -15.51 26.81
CA ILE A 74 6.32 -14.72 27.81
C ILE A 74 5.72 -13.32 27.92
N GLU A 75 5.38 -12.67 26.79
CA GLU A 75 4.63 -11.40 26.80
C GLU A 75 3.30 -11.53 27.55
N ARG A 76 2.54 -12.60 27.29
CA ARG A 76 1.24 -12.83 27.96
C ARG A 76 1.37 -13.02 29.47
N VAL A 77 2.43 -13.69 29.92
CA VAL A 77 2.65 -13.91 31.36
C VAL A 77 3.06 -12.62 32.05
N ASN A 78 3.92 -11.81 31.41
CA ASN A 78 4.41 -10.57 32.01
C ASN A 78 3.40 -9.42 31.96
N PHE A 79 2.64 -9.30 30.86
CA PHE A 79 1.80 -8.13 30.59
C PHE A 79 0.31 -8.45 30.44
N GLY A 80 -0.07 -9.73 30.52
CA GLY A 80 -1.44 -10.21 30.44
C GLY A 80 -1.86 -10.68 29.04
N ILE A 81 -2.88 -11.54 28.98
CA ILE A 81 -3.36 -12.19 27.74
C ILE A 81 -3.93 -11.21 26.70
N GLN A 82 -4.32 -10.01 27.14
CA GLN A 82 -4.82 -8.93 26.28
C GLN A 82 -3.77 -7.84 26.01
N SER A 83 -2.51 -8.06 26.39
CA SER A 83 -1.44 -7.08 26.15
C SER A 83 -1.23 -6.82 24.66
N ILE A 84 -1.08 -5.55 24.30
CA ILE A 84 -0.69 -5.13 22.95
C ILE A 84 0.76 -5.48 22.60
N SER A 85 1.59 -5.83 23.59
CA SER A 85 2.98 -6.27 23.36
C SER A 85 3.08 -7.56 22.55
N GLN A 86 1.98 -8.31 22.41
CA GLN A 86 1.88 -9.49 21.53
C GLN A 86 1.85 -9.14 20.04
N THR A 87 1.52 -7.91 19.66
CA THR A 87 1.28 -7.52 18.27
C THR A 87 2.45 -7.84 17.32
N PRO A 88 3.74 -7.59 17.67
CA PRO A 88 4.86 -7.98 16.82
C PRO A 88 4.92 -9.49 16.52
N TYR A 89 4.63 -10.35 17.50
CA TYR A 89 4.59 -11.80 17.29
C TYR A 89 3.44 -12.22 16.38
N LEU A 90 2.27 -11.59 16.51
CA LEU A 90 1.12 -11.89 15.65
C LEU A 90 1.39 -11.49 14.19
N PHE A 91 2.10 -10.39 13.94
CA PHE A 91 2.52 -10.04 12.57
C PHE A 91 3.49 -11.09 12.00
N LEU A 92 4.50 -11.50 12.78
CA LEU A 92 5.45 -12.54 12.34
C LEU A 92 4.79 -13.91 12.13
N LEU A 93 3.85 -14.29 12.99
CA LEU A 93 3.06 -15.51 12.82
C LEU A 93 2.21 -15.44 11.55
N ALA A 94 1.61 -14.29 11.25
CA ALA A 94 0.87 -14.12 10.01
C ALA A 94 1.75 -14.22 8.77
N ASP A 95 2.95 -13.62 8.79
CA ASP A 95 3.92 -13.77 7.70
C ASP A 95 4.36 -15.23 7.53
N LEU A 96 4.65 -15.93 8.63
CA LEU A 96 4.99 -17.34 8.65
C LEU A 96 3.85 -18.21 8.08
N ASP A 97 2.62 -17.99 8.53
CA ASP A 97 1.45 -18.75 8.07
C ASP A 97 1.20 -18.49 6.58
N THR A 98 1.39 -17.26 6.08
CA THR A 98 1.34 -16.96 4.65
C THR A 98 2.43 -17.68 3.86
N MET A 99 3.69 -17.70 4.35
CA MET A 99 4.79 -18.44 3.71
C MET A 99 4.53 -19.95 3.67
N ALA A 100 3.87 -20.48 4.70
CA ALA A 100 3.43 -21.88 4.78
C ALA A 100 2.16 -22.19 3.96
N GLY A 101 1.54 -21.18 3.32
CA GLY A 101 0.32 -21.34 2.54
C GLY A 101 -0.99 -21.40 3.36
N ASP A 102 -0.94 -21.15 4.66
CA ASP A 102 -2.08 -21.13 5.57
C ASP A 102 -2.65 -19.70 5.72
N ALA A 103 -3.33 -19.24 4.68
CA ALA A 103 -3.96 -17.92 4.66
C ALA A 103 -5.05 -17.74 5.74
N GLU A 104 -5.66 -18.84 6.23
CA GLU A 104 -6.68 -18.78 7.27
C GLU A 104 -6.06 -18.42 8.62
N SER A 105 -4.97 -19.09 9.01
CA SER A 105 -4.24 -18.77 10.24
C SER A 105 -3.62 -17.37 10.19
N ALA A 106 -3.09 -16.96 9.04
CA ALA A 106 -2.59 -15.60 8.84
C ALA A 106 -3.68 -14.55 9.07
N GLN A 107 -4.90 -14.77 8.56
CA GLN A 107 -6.03 -13.86 8.78
C GLN A 107 -6.49 -13.87 10.26
N LYS A 108 -6.49 -15.02 10.93
CA LYS A 108 -6.80 -15.10 12.38
C LYS A 108 -5.82 -14.29 13.23
N ALA A 109 -4.54 -14.25 12.85
CA ALA A 109 -3.56 -13.40 13.50
C ALA A 109 -3.87 -11.90 13.31
N MET A 110 -4.27 -11.47 12.10
CA MET A 110 -4.72 -10.10 11.84
C MET A 110 -5.96 -9.72 12.65
N ASP A 111 -6.94 -10.63 12.73
CA ASP A 111 -8.15 -10.42 13.53
C ASP A 111 -7.80 -10.29 15.03
N SER A 112 -6.85 -11.08 15.51
CA SER A 112 -6.34 -11.00 16.88
C SER A 112 -5.66 -9.65 17.16
N ILE A 113 -4.87 -9.12 16.21
CA ILE A 113 -4.25 -7.79 16.33
C ILE A 113 -5.34 -6.71 16.44
N TYR A 114 -6.37 -6.79 15.59
CA TYR A 114 -7.51 -5.86 15.67
C TYR A 114 -8.23 -5.95 17.02
N LEU A 115 -8.49 -7.15 17.53
CA LEU A 115 -9.14 -7.36 18.83
C LEU A 115 -8.30 -6.83 19.99
N LEU A 116 -6.98 -7.02 19.97
CA LEU A 116 -6.07 -6.45 20.97
C LEU A 116 -6.11 -4.92 20.93
N GLY A 117 -6.03 -4.30 19.75
CA GLY A 117 -6.15 -2.85 19.62
C GLY A 117 -7.50 -2.34 20.14
N LYS A 118 -8.59 -3.01 19.77
CA LYS A 118 -9.95 -2.67 20.25
C LYS A 118 -10.07 -2.80 21.77
N HIS A 119 -9.49 -3.83 22.37
CA HIS A 119 -9.54 -4.03 23.82
C HIS A 119 -8.75 -2.96 24.58
N ASN A 120 -7.57 -2.59 24.08
CA ASN A 120 -6.67 -1.67 24.78
C ASN A 120 -7.05 -0.19 24.60
N TYR A 121 -7.64 0.18 23.46
CA TYR A 121 -7.98 1.57 23.16
C TYR A 121 -9.48 1.86 23.15
N GLY A 122 -10.30 0.88 22.77
CA GLY A 122 -11.72 1.08 22.44
C GLY A 122 -11.96 1.13 20.94
N ALA A 123 -13.17 0.75 20.51
CA ALA A 123 -13.51 0.64 19.08
C ALA A 123 -13.66 1.98 18.36
N SER A 124 -13.91 3.06 19.11
CA SER A 124 -14.12 4.42 18.61
C SER A 124 -13.01 5.38 19.01
N ASP A 125 -11.92 4.87 19.60
CA ASP A 125 -10.79 5.69 20.01
C ASP A 125 -9.78 5.82 18.84
N PRO A 126 -9.39 7.05 18.43
CA PRO A 126 -8.42 7.28 17.36
C PRO A 126 -7.12 6.50 17.48
N ARG A 127 -6.69 6.12 18.68
CA ARG A 127 -5.44 5.37 18.89
C ARG A 127 -5.45 4.00 18.18
N ILE A 128 -6.62 3.41 17.92
CA ILE A 128 -6.69 2.16 17.15
C ILE A 128 -6.35 2.34 15.66
N ILE A 129 -6.33 3.58 15.14
CA ILE A 129 -6.00 3.87 13.73
C ILE A 129 -4.61 3.35 13.40
N GLU A 130 -3.62 3.50 14.30
CA GLU A 130 -2.27 3.01 14.06
C GLU A 130 -2.22 1.48 13.94
N THR A 131 -3.04 0.76 14.72
CA THR A 131 -3.19 -0.69 14.59
C THR A 131 -3.85 -1.07 13.27
N LEU A 132 -4.94 -0.39 12.90
CA LEU A 132 -5.63 -0.62 11.63
C LEU A 132 -4.73 -0.32 10.44
N ASP A 133 -3.91 0.74 10.50
CA ASP A 133 -2.99 1.13 9.45
C ASP A 133 -1.91 0.06 9.22
N LYS A 134 -1.38 -0.54 10.28
CA LYS A 134 -0.45 -1.67 10.18
C LYS A 134 -1.10 -2.90 9.54
N ILE A 135 -2.33 -3.24 9.95
CA ILE A 135 -3.08 -4.35 9.33
C ILE A 135 -3.31 -4.03 7.85
N LEU A 136 -3.74 -2.81 7.51
CA LEU A 136 -3.99 -2.39 6.14
C LEU A 136 -2.76 -2.52 5.26
N ASN A 137 -1.62 -2.01 5.74
CA ASN A 137 -0.33 -2.09 5.06
C ASN A 137 0.08 -3.54 4.82
N TRP A 138 -0.08 -4.42 5.81
CA TRP A 138 0.19 -5.85 5.69
C TRP A 138 -0.67 -6.50 4.59
N GLN A 139 -1.98 -6.28 4.63
CA GLN A 139 -2.92 -6.82 3.63
C GLN A 139 -2.58 -6.35 2.21
N VAL A 140 -2.28 -5.06 2.04
CA VAL A 140 -1.91 -4.50 0.73
C VAL A 140 -0.56 -5.01 0.24
N ALA A 141 0.42 -5.18 1.13
CA ALA A 141 1.73 -5.71 0.77
C ALA A 141 1.62 -7.16 0.24
N HIS A 142 0.87 -8.02 0.93
CA HIS A 142 0.66 -9.41 0.51
C HIS A 142 -0.14 -9.51 -0.80
N TYR A 143 -1.17 -8.67 -0.98
CA TYR A 143 -1.85 -8.57 -2.28
C TYR A 143 -0.89 -8.19 -3.42
N ARG A 144 0.00 -7.21 -3.20
CA ARG A 144 0.93 -6.72 -4.21
C ARG A 144 2.05 -7.71 -4.54
N ALA A 145 2.44 -8.55 -3.58
CA ALA A 145 3.46 -9.59 -3.80
C ALA A 145 2.98 -10.66 -4.79
N ASN A 146 1.68 -10.96 -4.81
CA ASN A 146 1.09 -11.92 -5.75
C ASN A 146 -0.29 -11.44 -6.23
N PRO A 147 -0.37 -10.46 -7.16
CA PRO A 147 -1.64 -9.93 -7.62
C PRO A 147 -2.37 -10.96 -8.49
N GLY A 148 -3.48 -11.51 -8.00
CA GLY A 148 -4.21 -12.56 -8.70
C GLY A 148 -5.52 -12.93 -8.04
N ARG A 149 -6.28 -13.86 -8.64
CA ARG A 149 -7.54 -14.37 -8.07
C ARG A 149 -7.37 -14.94 -6.66
N GLY A 150 -6.24 -15.60 -6.38
CA GLY A 150 -5.93 -16.16 -5.06
C GLY A 150 -5.74 -15.12 -3.96
N SER A 151 -5.50 -13.85 -4.31
CA SER A 151 -5.24 -12.76 -3.36
C SER A 151 -6.48 -11.92 -3.06
N LEU A 152 -7.66 -12.44 -3.42
CA LEU A 152 -8.96 -11.84 -3.15
C LEU A 152 -9.18 -11.61 -1.64
N ASN A 153 -8.72 -12.53 -0.79
CA ASN A 153 -8.87 -12.41 0.66
C ASN A 153 -8.14 -11.17 1.21
N TYR A 154 -6.92 -10.92 0.73
CA TYR A 154 -6.13 -9.76 1.14
C TYR A 154 -6.79 -8.43 0.77
N ILE A 155 -7.33 -8.33 -0.46
CA ILE A 155 -7.95 -7.09 -0.92
C ILE A 155 -9.31 -6.84 -0.25
N VAL A 156 -10.07 -7.89 0.05
CA VAL A 156 -11.33 -7.80 0.82
C VAL A 156 -11.04 -7.37 2.26
N ALA A 157 -10.04 -7.97 2.91
CA ALA A 157 -9.62 -7.58 4.25
C ALA A 157 -9.11 -6.13 4.29
N ALA A 158 -8.34 -5.70 3.28
CA ALA A 158 -7.92 -4.31 3.14
C ALA A 158 -9.10 -3.34 3.00
N ASP A 159 -10.15 -3.66 2.22
CA ASP A 159 -11.35 -2.83 2.12
C ASP A 159 -12.10 -2.75 3.46
N ILE A 160 -12.23 -3.86 4.19
CA ILE A 160 -12.86 -3.88 5.52
C ILE A 160 -12.11 -2.95 6.49
N VAL A 161 -10.78 -3.04 6.54
CA VAL A 161 -9.95 -2.20 7.39
C VAL A 161 -10.03 -0.73 6.96
N SER A 162 -9.95 -0.46 5.66
CA SER A 162 -10.13 0.88 5.08
C SER A 162 -11.49 1.49 5.47
N GLN A 163 -12.57 0.72 5.46
CA GLN A 163 -13.89 1.21 5.87
C GLN A 163 -13.95 1.55 7.37
N ARG A 164 -13.33 0.73 8.23
CA ARG A 164 -13.23 1.00 9.68
C ARG A 164 -12.43 2.27 9.94
N MET A 165 -11.26 2.40 9.30
CA MET A 165 -10.43 3.61 9.38
C MET A 165 -11.20 4.83 8.90
N SER A 166 -11.88 4.77 7.75
CA SER A 166 -12.64 5.91 7.21
C SER A 166 -13.74 6.40 8.17
N ARG A 167 -14.43 5.48 8.85
CA ARG A 167 -15.45 5.83 9.85
C ARG A 167 -14.81 6.55 11.04
N LEU A 168 -13.76 5.96 11.60
CA LEU A 168 -13.09 6.50 12.78
C LEU A 168 -12.42 7.86 12.51
N MET A 169 -11.80 8.02 11.34
CA MET A 169 -11.25 9.30 10.89
C MET A 169 -12.32 10.39 10.88
N LYS A 170 -13.52 10.10 10.36
CA LYS A 170 -14.64 11.06 10.32
C LYS A 170 -15.22 11.38 11.68
N GLU A 171 -15.26 10.41 12.58
CA GLU A 171 -15.91 10.55 13.89
C GLU A 171 -14.98 11.17 14.93
N SER A 172 -13.67 11.01 14.80
CA SER A 172 -12.77 11.19 15.95
C SER A 172 -11.40 11.81 15.64
N VAL A 173 -11.05 12.05 14.37
CA VAL A 173 -9.77 12.68 14.00
C VAL A 173 -10.02 14.07 13.41
N PRO A 174 -9.41 15.14 13.98
CA PRO A 174 -9.51 16.49 13.43
C PRO A 174 -8.97 16.58 11.99
N MET A 175 -9.57 17.45 11.19
CA MET A 175 -9.16 17.66 9.80
C MET A 175 -7.79 18.35 9.72
N GLU A 176 -7.41 19.05 10.79
CA GLU A 176 -6.13 19.74 10.95
C GLU A 176 -5.00 18.83 11.44
N ASP A 177 -5.29 17.56 11.80
CA ASP A 177 -4.25 16.62 12.22
C ASP A 177 -3.29 16.36 11.04
N PRO A 178 -1.96 16.54 11.21
CA PRO A 178 -0.96 16.38 10.15
C PRO A 178 -0.99 15.01 9.45
N LYS A 179 -1.44 13.94 10.13
CA LYS A 179 -1.53 12.59 9.56
C LYS A 179 -2.80 12.38 8.72
N THR A 180 -3.83 13.22 8.89
CA THR A 180 -5.13 13.06 8.21
C THR A 180 -5.04 12.97 6.68
N PRO A 181 -4.27 13.84 5.97
CA PRO A 181 -4.12 13.75 4.52
C PRO A 181 -3.49 12.43 4.07
N VAL A 182 -2.55 11.89 4.86
CA VAL A 182 -1.84 10.64 4.57
C VAL A 182 -2.80 9.46 4.68
N TYR A 183 -3.63 9.42 5.74
CA TYR A 183 -4.64 8.37 5.88
C TYR A 183 -5.66 8.41 4.74
N TYR A 184 -6.21 9.58 4.40
CA TYR A 184 -7.15 9.69 3.29
C TYR A 184 -6.52 9.31 1.93
N GLN A 185 -5.24 9.59 1.71
CA GLN A 185 -4.51 9.10 0.53
C GLN A 185 -4.47 7.56 0.51
N LYS A 186 -4.13 6.91 1.64
CA LYS A 186 -4.13 5.45 1.76
C LYS A 186 -5.52 4.86 1.48
N LEU A 187 -6.57 5.45 2.04
CA LEU A 187 -7.94 5.00 1.82
C LEU A 187 -8.31 5.07 0.33
N ALA A 188 -7.99 6.17 -0.36
CA ALA A 188 -8.21 6.28 -1.80
C ALA A 188 -7.45 5.22 -2.61
N ALA A 189 -6.19 4.96 -2.25
CA ALA A 189 -5.36 3.94 -2.89
C ALA A 189 -5.96 2.53 -2.73
N VAL A 190 -6.47 2.17 -1.55
CA VAL A 190 -7.14 0.88 -1.33
C VAL A 190 -8.38 0.76 -2.21
N GLN A 191 -9.22 1.80 -2.28
CA GLN A 191 -10.42 1.78 -3.12
C GLN A 191 -10.08 1.64 -4.61
N TYR A 192 -8.96 2.24 -5.05
CA TYR A 192 -8.45 2.02 -6.41
C TYR A 192 -8.04 0.56 -6.63
N LEU A 193 -7.24 -0.01 -5.73
CA LEU A 193 -6.79 -1.40 -5.81
C LEU A 193 -7.98 -2.37 -5.87
N VAL A 194 -8.99 -2.18 -5.03
CA VAL A 194 -10.21 -3.00 -5.03
C VAL A 194 -10.96 -2.85 -6.36
N ALA A 195 -11.13 -1.61 -6.85
CA ALA A 195 -11.81 -1.36 -8.12
C ALA A 195 -11.10 -2.04 -9.30
N THR A 196 -9.77 -1.94 -9.37
CA THR A 196 -8.97 -2.58 -10.42
C THR A 196 -9.03 -4.11 -10.31
N HIS A 197 -8.95 -4.66 -9.10
CA HIS A 197 -9.08 -6.11 -8.90
C HIS A 197 -10.45 -6.62 -9.35
N VAL A 198 -11.53 -5.93 -8.98
CA VAL A 198 -12.90 -6.32 -9.34
C VAL A 198 -13.16 -6.19 -10.85
N ASP A 199 -12.60 -5.17 -11.49
CA ASP A 199 -12.65 -5.02 -12.96
C ASP A 199 -11.94 -6.19 -13.67
N GLN A 200 -10.76 -6.58 -13.17
CA GLN A 200 -9.94 -7.64 -13.77
C GLN A 200 -10.46 -9.06 -13.49
N TYR A 201 -10.88 -9.35 -12.26
CA TYR A 201 -11.17 -10.70 -11.80
C TYR A 201 -12.66 -10.94 -11.49
N GLY A 202 -13.48 -9.90 -11.41
CA GLY A 202 -14.87 -9.98 -10.97
C GLY A 202 -15.02 -9.79 -9.47
N LEU A 203 -16.28 -9.81 -9.01
CA LEU A 203 -16.58 -9.71 -7.58
C LEU A 203 -16.24 -11.02 -6.86
N PRO A 204 -15.93 -10.95 -5.55
CA PRO A 204 -15.96 -12.13 -4.70
C PRO A 204 -17.32 -12.81 -4.90
N THR A 205 -17.32 -14.04 -5.44
CA THR A 205 -18.54 -14.84 -5.39
C THR A 205 -18.73 -15.15 -3.91
N GLU A 206 -19.78 -14.60 -3.31
CA GLU A 206 -20.08 -14.83 -1.89
C GLU A 206 -20.00 -16.33 -1.62
N ALA A 207 -19.16 -16.72 -0.66
CA ALA A 207 -19.15 -18.07 -0.12
C ALA A 207 -20.43 -18.30 0.70
N THR A 208 -21.59 -18.32 0.04
CA THR A 208 -22.86 -18.86 0.52
C THR A 208 -23.84 -19.01 -0.66
N PHE A 209 -24.08 -20.27 -1.04
CA PHE A 209 -25.17 -20.80 -1.86
C PHE A 209 -25.33 -20.35 -3.33
N GLU A 210 -25.19 -21.33 -4.22
CA GLU A 210 -25.64 -21.29 -5.62
C GLU A 210 -27.18 -21.20 -5.71
N ILE A 211 -27.69 -20.40 -6.66
CA ILE A 211 -28.67 -20.80 -7.69
C ILE A 211 -28.51 -19.83 -8.87
N THR A 212 -28.39 -20.41 -10.07
CA THR A 212 -28.33 -19.77 -11.38
C THR A 212 -29.50 -18.82 -11.68
N THR A 213 -29.23 -17.65 -12.24
CA THR A 213 -29.76 -17.18 -13.55
C THR A 213 -29.33 -15.72 -13.83
N ASN A 214 -28.97 -15.46 -15.09
CA ASN A 214 -28.76 -14.16 -15.75
C ASN A 214 -27.36 -13.52 -15.74
N SER A 215 -26.75 -13.49 -16.94
CA SER A 215 -25.58 -12.67 -17.28
C SER A 215 -25.81 -11.16 -17.08
N SER A 216 -27.07 -10.71 -17.00
CA SER A 216 -27.41 -9.33 -16.64
C SER A 216 -27.12 -9.02 -15.17
N ALA A 217 -27.25 -9.99 -14.26
CA ALA A 217 -26.94 -9.83 -12.83
C ALA A 217 -25.43 -9.60 -12.61
N GLN A 218 -24.56 -10.31 -13.33
CA GLN A 218 -23.11 -10.09 -13.22
C GLN A 218 -22.68 -8.69 -13.70
N THR A 219 -23.36 -8.15 -14.72
CA THR A 219 -23.07 -6.81 -15.27
C THR A 219 -23.57 -5.70 -14.34
N THR A 220 -24.77 -5.86 -13.75
CA THR A 220 -25.31 -4.90 -12.79
C THR A 220 -24.50 -4.87 -11.49
N THR A 221 -24.07 -6.02 -10.97
CA THR A 221 -23.26 -6.07 -9.75
C THR A 221 -21.85 -5.52 -9.97
N ARG A 222 -21.19 -5.78 -11.12
CA ARG A 222 -19.91 -5.14 -11.48
C ARG A 222 -20.01 -3.61 -11.58
N SER A 223 -21.08 -3.10 -12.19
CA SER A 223 -21.34 -1.65 -12.28
C SER A 223 -21.60 -1.02 -10.90
N ALA A 224 -22.39 -1.68 -10.05
CA ALA A 224 -22.68 -1.21 -8.69
C ALA A 224 -21.43 -1.21 -7.78
N ALA A 225 -20.59 -2.23 -7.89
CA ALA A 225 -19.33 -2.30 -7.16
C ALA A 225 -18.33 -1.25 -7.63
N GLY A 226 -18.14 -1.11 -8.95
CA GLY A 226 -17.33 -0.04 -9.53
C GLY A 226 -17.78 1.35 -9.07
N LEU A 227 -19.09 1.59 -9.01
CA LEU A 227 -19.66 2.83 -8.48
C LEU A 227 -19.41 3.02 -6.97
N THR A 228 -19.43 1.94 -6.20
CA THR A 228 -19.17 1.96 -4.75
C THR A 228 -17.74 2.36 -4.45
N TYR A 229 -16.76 1.68 -5.06
CA TYR A 229 -15.34 1.97 -4.86
C TYR A 229 -14.97 3.36 -5.41
N TYR A 230 -15.54 3.75 -6.56
CA TYR A 230 -15.45 5.11 -7.09
C TYR A 230 -15.89 6.16 -6.06
N ARG A 231 -17.07 5.98 -5.43
CA ARG A 231 -17.62 6.94 -4.45
C ARG A 231 -16.75 7.02 -3.20
N ARG A 232 -16.30 5.88 -2.67
CA ARG A 232 -15.47 5.83 -1.46
C ARG A 232 -14.11 6.48 -1.67
N GLY A 233 -13.42 6.16 -2.76
CA GLY A 233 -12.11 6.75 -3.06
C GLY A 233 -12.22 8.25 -3.39
N LYS A 234 -13.26 8.66 -4.12
CA LYS A 234 -13.58 10.08 -4.32
C LYS A 234 -13.77 10.81 -2.99
N ALA A 235 -14.57 10.25 -2.09
CA ALA A 235 -14.83 10.86 -0.79
C ALA A 235 -13.54 11.00 0.03
N ALA A 236 -12.67 9.99 0.03
CA ALA A 236 -11.36 10.06 0.67
C ALA A 236 -10.48 11.16 0.06
N LEU A 237 -10.39 11.28 -1.26
CA LEU A 237 -9.60 12.32 -1.92
C LEU A 237 -10.14 13.73 -1.67
N ILE A 238 -11.47 13.90 -1.58
CA ILE A 238 -12.08 15.17 -1.16
C ILE A 238 -11.67 15.51 0.27
N SER A 239 -11.81 14.57 1.20
CA SER A 239 -11.40 14.79 2.60
C SER A 239 -9.90 15.05 2.75
N ARG A 240 -9.07 14.49 1.87
CA ARG A 240 -7.64 14.82 1.79
C ARG A 240 -7.41 16.28 1.40
N VAL A 241 -8.12 16.77 0.38
CA VAL A 241 -8.04 18.19 -0.04
C VAL A 241 -8.51 19.09 1.10
N GLU A 242 -9.66 18.80 1.70
CA GLU A 242 -10.21 19.57 2.84
C GLU A 242 -9.24 19.63 4.01
N SER A 243 -8.63 18.50 4.38
CA SER A 243 -7.63 18.44 5.44
C SER A 243 -6.40 19.29 5.15
N LEU A 244 -5.85 19.22 3.93
CA LEU A 244 -4.72 20.06 3.55
C LEU A 244 -5.07 21.55 3.49
N SER A 245 -6.29 21.91 3.12
CA SER A 245 -6.74 23.31 3.13
C SER A 245 -6.91 23.87 4.54
N ASN A 246 -7.29 23.04 5.51
CA ASN A 246 -7.53 23.47 6.89
C ASN A 246 -6.26 23.47 7.77
N GLN A 247 -5.19 22.78 7.34
CA GLN A 247 -3.95 22.69 8.11
C GLN A 247 -3.16 24.00 8.12
N PRO A 248 -2.78 24.53 9.31
CA PRO A 248 -1.94 25.72 9.39
C PRO A 248 -0.53 25.42 8.84
N GLY A 249 -0.04 26.26 7.92
CA GLY A 249 1.27 26.07 7.31
C GLY A 249 1.34 24.92 6.28
N SER A 250 0.18 24.42 5.82
CA SER A 250 0.09 23.45 4.73
C SER A 250 0.83 23.95 3.50
N ASP A 251 1.75 23.13 2.99
CA ASP A 251 2.47 23.40 1.75
C ASP A 251 1.48 23.46 0.57
N LEU A 252 1.50 24.58 -0.15
CA LEU A 252 0.60 24.82 -1.27
C LEU A 252 0.81 23.79 -2.39
N ILE A 253 2.03 23.28 -2.57
CA ILE A 253 2.31 22.22 -3.55
C ILE A 253 1.64 20.91 -3.16
N SER A 254 1.53 20.61 -1.86
CA SER A 254 0.79 19.46 -1.36
C SER A 254 -0.72 19.60 -1.64
N GLN A 255 -1.28 20.80 -1.53
CA GLN A 255 -2.67 21.09 -1.93
C GLN A 255 -2.89 20.91 -3.43
N VAL A 256 -2.03 21.50 -4.27
CA VAL A 256 -2.08 21.33 -5.74
C VAL A 256 -2.03 19.86 -6.11
N ASN A 257 -1.11 19.09 -5.51
CA ASN A 257 -1.02 17.65 -5.72
C ASN A 257 -2.29 16.90 -5.32
N ALA A 258 -2.94 17.28 -4.22
CA ALA A 258 -4.17 16.64 -3.78
C ALA A 258 -5.36 16.91 -4.72
N ILE A 259 -5.50 18.15 -5.19
CA ILE A 259 -6.53 18.51 -6.16
C ILE A 259 -6.26 17.80 -7.50
N ALA A 260 -4.99 17.75 -7.93
CA ALA A 260 -4.60 17.02 -9.14
C ALA A 260 -4.86 15.51 -9.03
N GLN A 261 -4.60 14.88 -7.88
CA GLN A 261 -4.95 13.46 -7.66
C GLN A 261 -6.47 13.22 -7.67
N LEU A 262 -7.29 14.17 -7.19
CA LEU A 262 -8.74 14.11 -7.34
C LEU A 262 -9.17 14.22 -8.80
N ALA A 263 -8.50 15.07 -9.60
CA ALA A 263 -8.71 15.15 -11.05
C ALA A 263 -8.31 13.85 -11.77
N ASP A 264 -7.17 13.25 -11.37
CA ASP A 264 -6.72 11.95 -11.86
C ASP A 264 -7.77 10.86 -11.58
N TRP A 265 -8.37 10.87 -10.38
CA TRP A 265 -9.44 9.95 -10.01
C TRP A 265 -10.64 10.10 -10.94
N TYR A 266 -11.12 11.32 -11.16
CA TYR A 266 -12.18 11.58 -12.11
C TYR A 266 -11.84 11.07 -13.51
N LEU A 267 -10.60 11.30 -13.97
CA LEU A 267 -10.15 10.89 -15.30
C LEU A 267 -10.16 9.37 -15.47
N VAL A 268 -9.61 8.65 -14.48
CA VAL A 268 -9.52 7.19 -14.47
C VAL A 268 -10.90 6.54 -14.50
N PHE A 269 -11.86 7.09 -13.75
CA PHE A 269 -13.25 6.61 -13.69
C PHE A 269 -14.16 7.23 -14.78
N GLY A 270 -13.58 7.85 -15.81
CA GLY A 270 -14.31 8.33 -17.00
C GLY A 270 -15.10 9.64 -16.81
N GLN A 271 -14.98 10.30 -15.67
CA GLN A 271 -15.65 11.55 -15.31
C GLN A 271 -14.93 12.77 -15.90
N SER A 272 -14.84 12.83 -17.23
CA SER A 272 -13.98 13.79 -17.96
C SER A 272 -14.27 15.25 -17.63
N HIS A 273 -15.54 15.64 -17.50
CA HIS A 273 -15.91 17.02 -17.20
C HIS A 273 -15.51 17.42 -15.77
N ALA A 274 -15.67 16.50 -14.79
CA ALA A 274 -15.21 16.71 -13.42
C ALA A 274 -13.68 16.78 -13.34
N ALA A 275 -12.97 15.95 -14.13
CA ALA A 275 -11.53 15.96 -14.22
C ALA A 275 -11.01 17.32 -14.74
N ILE A 276 -11.58 17.85 -15.83
CA ILE A 276 -11.20 19.17 -16.38
C ILE A 276 -11.38 20.27 -15.33
N LYS A 277 -12.52 20.30 -14.63
CA LYS A 277 -12.75 21.29 -13.56
C LYS A 277 -11.74 21.18 -12.42
N ALA A 278 -11.44 19.96 -11.97
CA ALA A 278 -10.48 19.73 -10.89
C ALA A 278 -9.04 20.07 -11.32
N TYR A 279 -8.65 19.77 -12.56
CA TYR A 279 -7.36 20.21 -13.10
C TYR A 279 -7.25 21.73 -13.21
N GLY A 280 -8.32 22.41 -13.64
CA GLY A 280 -8.39 23.87 -13.65
C GLY A 280 -8.17 24.45 -12.25
N LEU A 281 -8.87 23.93 -11.24
CA LEU A 281 -8.69 24.34 -9.85
C LEU A 281 -7.27 24.09 -9.33
N ALA A 282 -6.67 22.93 -9.67
CA ALA A 282 -5.29 22.63 -9.29
C ALA A 282 -4.30 23.62 -9.92
N PHE A 283 -4.53 23.99 -11.18
CA PHE A 283 -3.72 24.97 -11.90
C PHE A 283 -3.87 26.37 -11.31
N GLU A 284 -5.10 26.82 -11.01
CA GLU A 284 -5.35 28.11 -10.34
C GLU A 284 -4.65 28.17 -8.97
N THR A 285 -4.73 27.09 -8.19
CA THR A 285 -4.05 26.97 -6.88
C THR A 285 -2.53 27.06 -7.03
N LEU A 286 -1.97 26.51 -8.11
CA LEU A 286 -0.55 26.54 -8.42
C LEU A 286 -0.05 27.96 -8.75
N LEU A 287 -0.90 28.84 -9.28
CA LEU A 287 -0.52 30.20 -9.69
C LEU A 287 -0.32 31.18 -8.53
N HIS A 288 -0.67 30.80 -7.31
CA HIS A 288 -0.50 31.64 -6.11
C HIS A 288 0.94 32.19 -5.98
N GLU A 289 1.08 33.40 -5.43
CA GLU A 289 2.37 34.10 -5.30
C GLU A 289 3.39 33.33 -4.44
N GLY A 290 2.90 32.51 -3.51
CA GLY A 290 3.73 31.66 -2.65
C GLY A 290 4.42 30.48 -3.36
N VAL A 291 4.14 30.23 -4.65
CA VAL A 291 4.81 29.18 -5.44
C VAL A 291 5.87 29.79 -6.34
N SER A 292 7.06 29.18 -6.39
CA SER A 292 8.13 29.58 -7.33
C SER A 292 7.75 29.34 -8.79
N GLU A 293 8.15 30.24 -9.69
CA GLU A 293 7.90 30.12 -11.13
C GLU A 293 8.42 28.82 -11.75
N ASP A 294 9.56 28.30 -11.28
CA ASP A 294 10.10 27.01 -11.72
C ASP A 294 9.08 25.88 -11.49
N VAL A 295 8.49 25.82 -10.29
CA VAL A 295 7.47 24.80 -9.96
C VAL A 295 6.21 25.02 -10.79
N LYS A 296 5.76 26.26 -10.98
CA LYS A 296 4.59 26.56 -11.84
C LYS A 296 4.79 26.04 -13.26
N SER A 297 5.97 26.29 -13.82
CA SER A 297 6.31 25.91 -15.20
C SER A 297 6.48 24.40 -15.36
N LEU A 298 6.99 23.68 -14.34
CA LEU A 298 7.28 22.25 -14.45
C LEU A 298 6.10 21.34 -14.08
N PHE A 299 5.27 21.70 -13.09
CA PHE A 299 4.35 20.77 -12.43
C PHE A 299 3.40 20.02 -13.39
N PHE A 300 2.82 20.74 -14.35
CA PHE A 300 1.91 20.16 -15.36
C PHE A 300 2.52 20.13 -16.77
N SER A 301 3.82 20.37 -16.90
CA SER A 301 4.51 20.50 -18.20
C SER A 301 4.55 19.22 -19.02
N LYS A 302 4.47 18.07 -18.35
CA LYS A 302 4.63 16.75 -18.97
C LYS A 302 3.55 15.81 -18.44
N PRO A 303 3.13 14.83 -19.26
CA PRO A 303 2.28 13.77 -18.75
C PRO A 303 2.94 13.00 -17.60
N GLN A 304 2.11 12.49 -16.70
CA GLN A 304 2.54 11.70 -15.54
C GLN A 304 1.67 10.45 -15.44
N LYS A 305 2.25 9.28 -15.23
CA LYS A 305 1.46 8.06 -15.00
C LYS A 305 0.62 8.22 -13.74
N ILE A 306 -0.68 7.92 -13.83
CA ILE A 306 -1.60 7.98 -12.70
C ILE A 306 -1.46 6.67 -11.92
N GLU A 307 -1.04 6.79 -10.67
CA GLU A 307 -0.96 5.70 -9.73
C GLU A 307 -1.51 6.16 -8.38
N PHE A 308 -2.28 5.29 -7.73
CA PHE A 308 -2.73 5.51 -6.35
C PHE A 308 -1.96 4.55 -5.44
N ASN A 309 -0.76 4.98 -5.06
CA ASN A 309 0.14 4.19 -4.22
C ASN A 309 -0.02 4.56 -2.73
N LEU A 310 0.18 3.58 -1.86
CA LEU A 310 0.35 3.84 -0.43
C LEU A 310 1.69 4.59 -0.22
N PRO A 311 1.74 5.65 0.61
CA PRO A 311 2.91 6.52 0.76
C PRO A 311 4.21 5.83 1.18
N GLU A 312 4.13 4.71 1.89
CA GLU A 312 5.29 4.03 2.48
C GLU A 312 6.03 3.10 1.50
N ASN A 313 5.54 2.93 0.26
CA ASN A 313 5.99 1.86 -0.62
C ASN A 313 6.71 2.31 -1.89
N ASN A 314 7.35 3.50 -1.86
CA ASN A 314 8.23 3.94 -2.95
C ASN A 314 9.57 3.22 -2.88
N GLN A 315 9.60 1.94 -3.24
CA GLN A 315 10.86 1.30 -3.63
C GLN A 315 11.13 1.61 -5.10
N ASP A 316 11.77 2.76 -5.33
CA ASP A 316 12.44 3.02 -6.60
C ASP A 316 13.66 2.11 -6.69
N GLN A 317 13.52 0.99 -7.41
CA GLN A 317 14.68 0.25 -7.88
C GLN A 317 15.05 0.75 -9.28
N PRO A 318 16.20 1.43 -9.46
CA PRO A 318 16.69 1.75 -10.79
C PRO A 318 17.16 0.45 -11.46
N ARG A 319 16.43 -0.01 -12.47
CA ARG A 319 16.84 -1.16 -13.29
C ARG A 319 16.57 -0.87 -14.76
N LYS A 320 17.54 -1.24 -15.60
CA LYS A 320 17.71 -0.95 -17.04
C LYS A 320 16.45 -0.47 -17.75
N VAL A 321 16.56 0.73 -18.29
CA VAL A 321 15.48 1.54 -18.82
C VAL A 321 15.24 1.21 -20.29
N LEU A 322 14.13 0.57 -20.60
CA LEU A 322 13.58 0.58 -21.95
C LEU A 322 12.88 1.92 -22.16
N GLU A 323 13.22 2.64 -23.23
CA GLU A 323 12.59 3.91 -23.58
C GLU A 323 11.47 3.68 -24.62
N VAL A 324 10.28 4.17 -24.30
CA VAL A 324 9.10 4.09 -25.18
C VAL A 324 8.49 5.48 -25.33
N SER A 325 8.31 5.93 -26.57
CA SER A 325 7.54 7.14 -26.87
C SER A 325 6.07 6.80 -27.01
N ALA A 326 5.20 7.63 -26.44
CA ALA A 326 3.75 7.54 -26.63
C ALA A 326 3.11 8.93 -26.68
N LEU A 327 2.06 9.07 -27.47
CA LEU A 327 1.21 10.26 -27.46
C LEU A 327 0.16 10.12 -26.34
N ILE A 328 0.20 11.00 -25.35
CA ILE A 328 -0.78 11.02 -24.27
C ILE A 328 -1.91 11.96 -24.63
N THR A 329 -3.10 11.39 -24.85
CA THR A 329 -4.32 12.13 -25.19
C THR A 329 -4.81 13.01 -24.03
N LYS A 330 -5.68 13.98 -24.32
CA LYS A 330 -6.42 14.78 -23.31
C LYS A 330 -7.21 13.95 -22.30
N ARG A 331 -7.53 12.69 -22.64
CA ARG A 331 -8.24 11.73 -21.78
C ARG A 331 -7.29 10.79 -21.00
N GLY A 332 -5.98 11.04 -21.05
CA GLY A 332 -4.98 10.26 -20.34
C GLY A 332 -4.72 8.87 -20.87
N ARG A 333 -5.08 8.60 -22.13
CA ARG A 333 -4.75 7.34 -22.83
C ARG A 333 -3.51 7.51 -23.69
N ALA A 334 -2.65 6.50 -23.69
CA ALA A 334 -1.48 6.41 -24.57
C ALA A 334 -1.87 5.88 -25.96
N ARG A 335 -1.34 6.53 -27.00
CA ARG A 335 -1.46 6.17 -28.43
C ARG A 335 -0.09 6.21 -29.10
N ASP A 336 -0.02 5.71 -30.33
CA ASP A 336 1.17 5.80 -31.20
C ASP A 336 2.47 5.37 -30.50
N ILE A 337 2.40 4.22 -29.84
CA ILE A 337 3.46 3.70 -28.97
C ILE A 337 4.62 3.19 -29.84
N GLN A 338 5.79 3.81 -29.70
CA GLN A 338 7.02 3.51 -30.44
C GLN A 338 8.17 3.21 -29.48
N PHE A 339 8.88 2.11 -29.73
CA PHE A 339 10.06 1.74 -28.96
C PHE A 339 11.27 2.52 -29.48
N ILE A 340 12.01 3.19 -28.59
CA ILE A 340 13.22 3.94 -28.92
C ILE A 340 14.41 3.04 -28.60
N ASP A 341 15.23 2.76 -29.62
CA ASP A 341 16.43 1.91 -29.54
C ASP A 341 16.23 0.62 -28.71
N PRO A 342 15.27 -0.24 -29.08
CA PRO A 342 14.99 -1.45 -28.32
C PRO A 342 16.21 -2.38 -28.31
N PRO A 343 16.52 -3.03 -27.16
CA PRO A 343 17.55 -4.05 -27.10
C PRO A 343 17.32 -5.16 -28.12
N LYS A 344 18.39 -5.66 -28.75
CA LYS A 344 18.31 -6.70 -29.81
C LYS A 344 17.71 -8.02 -29.33
N ASP A 345 17.74 -8.27 -28.03
CA ASP A 345 17.21 -9.46 -27.37
C ASP A 345 15.75 -9.29 -26.89
N LEU A 346 15.10 -8.16 -27.21
CA LEU A 346 13.70 -7.92 -26.87
C LEU A 346 12.78 -8.65 -27.87
N SER A 347 12.05 -9.66 -27.38
CA SER A 347 11.11 -10.45 -28.17
C SER A 347 9.87 -9.66 -28.60
N GLU A 348 9.27 -10.04 -29.72
CA GLU A 348 7.97 -9.55 -30.16
C GLU A 348 6.85 -9.78 -29.13
N GLU A 349 6.96 -10.82 -28.30
CA GLU A 349 6.00 -11.08 -27.23
C GLU A 349 6.15 -10.09 -26.07
N GLU A 350 7.40 -9.80 -25.69
CA GLU A 350 7.72 -8.79 -24.67
C GLU A 350 7.24 -7.41 -25.14
N MET A 351 7.53 -7.03 -26.39
CA MET A 351 7.05 -5.76 -26.97
C MET A 351 5.52 -5.67 -27.00
N ARG A 352 4.84 -6.76 -27.36
CA ARG A 352 3.36 -6.81 -27.33
C ARG A 352 2.82 -6.66 -25.90
N SER A 353 3.44 -7.33 -24.91
CA SER A 353 3.07 -7.23 -23.50
C SER A 353 3.24 -5.80 -22.97
N ILE A 354 4.40 -5.19 -23.22
CA ILE A 354 4.71 -3.81 -22.85
C ILE A 354 3.71 -2.82 -23.45
N ARG A 355 3.43 -2.96 -24.76
CA ARG A 355 2.44 -2.10 -25.44
C ARG A 355 1.06 -2.21 -24.78
N ARG A 356 0.60 -3.42 -24.45
CA ARG A 356 -0.68 -3.62 -23.74
C ARG A 356 -0.67 -2.99 -22.35
N SER A 357 0.43 -3.12 -21.60
CA SER A 357 0.58 -2.51 -20.27
C SER A 357 0.48 -0.98 -20.33
N ILE A 358 1.18 -0.34 -21.29
CA ILE A 358 1.10 1.11 -21.52
C ILE A 358 -0.32 1.53 -21.92
N GLN A 359 -1.00 0.76 -22.79
CA GLN A 359 -2.38 1.06 -23.22
C GLN A 359 -3.41 0.91 -22.09
N LYS A 360 -3.21 -0.04 -21.18
CA LYS A 360 -4.07 -0.23 -20.00
C LYS A 360 -3.89 0.89 -18.98
N SER A 361 -2.68 1.44 -18.87
CA SER A 361 -2.35 2.52 -17.95
C SER A 361 -3.14 3.81 -18.25
N ARG A 362 -3.22 4.69 -17.25
CA ARG A 362 -3.76 6.05 -17.39
C ARG A 362 -2.68 7.05 -17.02
N TYR A 363 -2.71 8.19 -17.68
CA TYR A 363 -1.75 9.26 -17.50
C TYR A 363 -2.50 10.56 -17.25
N ARG A 364 -2.03 11.35 -16.30
CA ARG A 364 -2.35 12.76 -16.20
C ARG A 364 -1.79 13.41 -17.47
N PRO A 365 -2.63 14.05 -18.29
CA PRO A 365 -2.14 14.75 -19.47
C PRO A 365 -1.34 15.99 -19.07
N ARG A 366 -0.52 16.50 -19.99
CA ARG A 366 0.01 17.85 -19.87
C ARG A 366 -1.17 18.82 -19.73
N LEU A 367 -1.02 19.84 -18.88
CA LEU A 367 -1.99 20.93 -18.82
C LEU A 367 -1.44 22.17 -19.52
N ASN A 368 -2.31 22.85 -20.23
CA ASN A 368 -2.07 24.16 -20.80
C ASN A 368 -3.16 25.09 -20.28
N GLU A 369 -2.78 26.08 -19.46
CA GLU A 369 -3.71 26.98 -18.77
C GLU A 369 -4.84 26.21 -18.05
N GLY A 370 -4.47 25.16 -17.30
CA GLY A 370 -5.41 24.31 -16.57
C GLY A 370 -6.22 23.33 -17.42
N ASN A 371 -6.10 23.37 -18.75
CA ASN A 371 -6.82 22.48 -19.66
C ASN A 371 -5.95 21.30 -20.11
N PRO A 372 -6.46 20.06 -20.06
CA PRO A 372 -5.78 18.89 -20.63
C PRO A 372 -5.44 19.05 -22.12
N GLU A 373 -4.16 18.88 -22.44
CA GLU A 373 -3.65 18.92 -23.81
C GLU A 373 -2.96 17.60 -24.17
N GLU A 374 -3.09 17.22 -25.45
CA GLU A 374 -2.40 16.06 -25.98
C GLU A 374 -0.92 16.39 -26.19
N SER A 375 -0.04 15.49 -25.76
CA SER A 375 1.42 15.73 -25.83
C SER A 375 2.21 14.42 -25.91
N PRO A 376 3.37 14.44 -26.61
CA PRO A 376 4.27 13.30 -26.61
C PRO A 376 4.91 13.12 -25.23
N HIS A 377 5.13 11.88 -24.85
CA HIS A 377 5.74 11.52 -23.57
C HIS A 377 6.68 10.33 -23.74
N LYS A 378 7.86 10.45 -23.12
CA LYS A 378 8.84 9.37 -23.03
C LYS A 378 8.59 8.61 -21.74
N ILE A 379 8.28 7.32 -21.87
CA ILE A 379 8.02 6.39 -20.78
C ILE A 379 9.26 5.52 -20.62
N PHE A 380 9.72 5.40 -19.37
CA PHE A 380 10.87 4.61 -18.99
C PHE A 380 10.38 3.39 -18.21
N LEU A 381 10.69 2.19 -18.68
CA LEU A 381 10.21 0.93 -18.09
C LEU A 381 11.37 0.04 -17.65
N ALA A 382 11.20 -0.63 -16.50
CA ALA A 382 12.08 -1.70 -16.08
C ALA A 382 11.70 -3.01 -16.78
N ARG A 383 12.71 -3.80 -17.20
CA ARG A 383 12.51 -5.06 -17.94
C ARG A 383 11.73 -6.14 -17.16
N SER A 384 11.57 -6.04 -15.84
CA SER A 384 10.83 -7.01 -15.02
C SER A 384 9.30 -6.87 -15.04
N VAL A 385 8.73 -5.96 -15.84
CA VAL A 385 7.26 -5.73 -15.92
C VAL A 385 6.56 -6.72 -16.88
N VAL A 386 7.24 -7.78 -17.33
CA VAL A 386 6.68 -8.73 -18.29
C VAL A 386 5.98 -9.93 -17.63
N ASP A 387 6.24 -10.21 -16.36
CA ASP A 387 5.60 -11.31 -15.63
C ASP A 387 4.65 -10.75 -14.56
N ASN A 388 3.38 -10.52 -14.94
CA ASN A 388 2.16 -10.66 -14.14
C ASN A 388 0.89 -10.19 -14.89
#